data_AF-A0A2I0P7N4-F1
#
_entry.id   AF-A0A2I0P7N4-F1
#
_cell.length_a   1.000
_cell.length_b   1.000
_cell.length_c   1.000
_cell.angle_alpha   90.00
_cell.angle_beta   90.00
_cell.angle_gamma   90.00
#
_symmetry.space_group_name_H-M   'P 1'
#
loop_
_entity.id
_entity.type
_entity.pdbx_description
1 polymer ?
#
loop_
_entity_poly.entity_id
_entity_poly.type
_entity_poly.pdbx_seq_one_letter_code
_entity_poly.pdbx_strand_id
1 'polypeptide(L)'
;MERTTSGAGAPEKMARADRMALLEEIAAFVREHGGILARYHLYSMDDLKRIEQDCWRLHDEACNRGACGTAGELVELEYLIGRAKEMKAKRMEERGPG
;
A
#
# COMPACT_ATOMS: atom_id res chain seq x y z
N MET A 1 44.18 -17.53 -21.69
CA MET A 1 43.30 -18.55 -21.08
C MET A 1 42.33 -17.84 -20.16
N GLU A 2 41.05 -18.01 -20.46
CA GLU A 2 39.88 -17.39 -19.82
C GLU A 2 39.69 -17.85 -18.37
N ARG A 3 39.07 -17.01 -17.52
CA ARG A 3 38.08 -17.47 -16.52
C ARG A 3 36.99 -16.43 -16.31
N THR A 4 35.89 -16.64 -17.02
CA THR A 4 34.53 -16.16 -16.79
C THR A 4 34.02 -16.65 -15.43
N THR A 5 33.45 -15.77 -14.59
CA THR A 5 32.35 -16.17 -13.68
C THR A 5 31.32 -15.03 -13.60
N SER A 6 30.28 -15.18 -14.42
CA SER A 6 29.00 -14.46 -14.29
C SER A 6 28.27 -15.01 -13.07
N GLY A 7 27.99 -14.16 -12.07
CA GLY A 7 27.24 -14.56 -10.87
C GLY A 7 26.22 -13.54 -10.35
N ALA A 8 26.22 -12.29 -10.82
CA ALA A 8 25.36 -11.24 -10.27
C ALA A 8 23.91 -11.24 -10.80
N GLY A 9 23.61 -12.03 -11.84
CA GLY A 9 22.36 -11.89 -12.59
C GLY A 9 21.12 -12.56 -12.02
N ALA A 10 21.24 -13.51 -11.08
CA ALA A 10 20.10 -14.30 -10.58
C ALA A 10 19.41 -13.70 -9.33
N PRO A 11 20.14 -13.38 -8.22
CA PRO A 11 19.51 -12.84 -7.01
C PRO A 11 18.93 -11.44 -7.23
N GLU A 12 19.57 -10.61 -8.06
CA GLU A 12 19.12 -9.25 -8.35
C GLU A 12 17.86 -9.24 -9.25
N LYS A 13 17.75 -10.21 -10.17
CA LYS A 13 16.54 -10.38 -11.00
C LYS A 13 15.36 -10.90 -10.19
N MET A 14 15.58 -11.81 -9.24
CA MET A 14 14.53 -12.34 -8.39
C MET A 14 14.01 -11.25 -7.43
N ALA A 15 14.90 -10.50 -6.80
CA ALA A 15 14.54 -9.34 -5.98
C ALA A 15 13.78 -8.27 -6.77
N ARG A 16 14.15 -8.05 -8.05
CA ARG A 16 13.42 -7.14 -8.94
C ARG A 16 12.02 -7.64 -9.28
N ALA A 17 11.84 -8.94 -9.53
CA ALA A 17 10.55 -9.55 -9.81
C ALA A 17 9.63 -9.50 -8.58
N ASP A 18 10.15 -9.83 -7.40
CA ASP A 18 9.43 -9.76 -6.13
C ASP A 18 9.01 -8.32 -5.78
N ARG A 19 9.84 -7.34 -6.15
CA ARG A 19 9.50 -5.92 -6.03
C ARG A 19 8.37 -5.52 -6.97
N MET A 20 8.40 -5.96 -8.23
CA MET A 20 7.33 -5.64 -9.19
C MET A 20 5.99 -6.27 -8.80
N ALA A 21 6.00 -7.52 -8.33
CA ALA A 21 4.79 -8.19 -7.85
C ALA A 21 4.14 -7.45 -6.67
N LEU A 22 4.95 -6.93 -5.74
CA LEU A 22 4.45 -6.12 -4.63
C LEU A 22 3.84 -4.80 -5.10
N LEU A 23 4.43 -4.14 -6.09
CA LEU A 23 3.87 -2.90 -6.67
C LEU A 23 2.55 -3.17 -7.39
N GLU A 24 2.41 -4.30 -8.08
CA GLU A 24 1.15 -4.73 -8.68
C GLU A 24 0.07 -5.04 -7.63
N GLU A 25 0.43 -5.67 -6.51
CA GLU A 25 -0.46 -5.88 -5.35
C GLU A 25 -0.94 -4.54 -4.78
N ILE A 26 -0.03 -3.59 -4.58
CA ILE A 26 -0.35 -2.24 -4.10
C ILE A 26 -1.29 -1.53 -5.07
N ALA A 27 -1.01 -1.56 -6.37
CA ALA A 27 -1.85 -0.93 -7.38
C ALA A 27 -3.25 -1.58 -7.45
N ALA A 28 -3.35 -2.91 -7.29
CA ALA A 28 -4.63 -3.60 -7.22
C ALA A 28 -5.42 -3.21 -5.97
N PHE A 29 -4.76 -3.19 -4.81
CA PHE A 29 -5.33 -2.76 -3.54
C PHE A 29 -5.84 -1.31 -3.65
N VAL A 30 -5.05 -0.42 -4.24
CA VAL A 30 -5.44 0.98 -4.44
C VAL A 30 -6.64 1.10 -5.37
N ARG A 31 -6.75 0.31 -6.44
CA ARG A 31 -7.93 0.33 -7.31
C ARG A 31 -9.19 -0.19 -6.59
N GLU A 32 -9.05 -1.26 -5.82
CA GLU A 32 -10.15 -1.85 -5.05
C GLU A 32 -10.67 -0.86 -3.98
N HIS A 33 -9.74 -0.23 -3.27
CA HIS A 33 -10.03 0.64 -2.15
C HIS A 33 -10.06 2.14 -2.51
N GLY A 34 -9.70 2.53 -3.73
CA GLY A 34 -9.73 3.92 -4.21
C GLY A 34 -11.14 4.51 -4.20
N GLY A 35 -12.15 3.66 -4.41
CA GLY A 35 -13.56 4.03 -4.32
C GLY A 35 -14.07 4.26 -2.90
N ILE A 36 -13.26 4.00 -1.85
CA ILE A 36 -13.64 4.19 -0.45
C ILE A 36 -14.13 5.63 -0.22
N LEU A 37 -13.53 6.61 -0.88
CA LEU A 37 -13.85 8.04 -0.72
C LEU A 37 -15.32 8.37 -0.94
N ALA A 38 -15.91 7.73 -1.94
CA ALA A 38 -17.30 7.94 -2.32
C ALA A 38 -18.28 7.10 -1.47
N ARG A 39 -17.80 6.06 -0.78
CA ARG A 39 -18.62 5.00 -0.18
C ARG A 39 -18.38 4.76 1.30
N TYR A 40 -17.68 5.65 1.99
CA TYR A 40 -17.27 5.47 3.40
C TYR A 40 -18.41 5.18 4.37
N HIS A 41 -19.59 5.73 4.10
CA HIS A 41 -20.81 5.51 4.88
C HIS A 41 -21.30 4.06 4.85
N LEU A 42 -20.88 3.27 3.85
CA LEU A 42 -21.18 1.83 3.73
C LEU A 42 -20.25 0.95 4.57
N TYR A 43 -19.15 1.51 5.09
CA TYR A 43 -18.16 0.75 5.86
C TYR A 43 -18.34 0.96 7.37
N SER A 44 -18.14 -0.11 8.13
CA SER A 44 -18.09 -0.03 9.59
C SER A 44 -16.78 0.63 10.05
N MET A 45 -16.73 1.07 11.30
CA MET A 45 -15.48 1.58 11.88
C MET A 45 -14.36 0.53 11.88
N ASP A 46 -14.70 -0.75 12.01
CA ASP A 46 -13.72 -1.82 12.02
C ASP A 46 -13.24 -2.15 10.60
N ASP A 47 -14.10 -2.03 9.58
CA ASP A 47 -13.67 -2.10 8.18
C ASP A 47 -12.67 -0.99 7.85
N LEU A 48 -12.94 0.23 8.28
CA LEU A 48 -12.03 1.37 8.07
C LEU A 48 -10.69 1.18 8.79
N LYS A 49 -10.68 0.60 10.00
CA LYS A 49 -9.44 0.25 10.71
C LYS A 49 -8.66 -0.84 9.99
N ARG A 50 -9.32 -1.87 9.48
CA ARG A 50 -8.67 -2.96 8.73
C ARG A 50 -8.00 -2.40 7.48
N ILE A 51 -8.71 -1.57 6.71
CA ILE A 51 -8.16 -0.90 5.53
C ILE A 51 -6.91 -0.08 5.89
N GLU A 52 -6.95 0.70 6.96
CA GLU A 52 -5.78 1.47 7.42
C GLU A 52 -4.59 0.55 7.77
N GLN A 53 -4.83 -0.55 8.49
CA GLN A 53 -3.79 -1.52 8.84
C GLN A 53 -3.17 -2.18 7.61
N ASP A 54 -4.00 -2.57 6.63
CA ASP A 54 -3.55 -3.19 5.39
C ASP A 54 -2.71 -2.20 4.55
N CYS A 55 -3.09 -0.92 4.50
CA CYS A 55 -2.27 0.11 3.87
C CYS A 55 -0.89 0.23 4.55
N TRP A 56 -0.84 0.25 5.88
CA TRP A 56 0.43 0.33 6.61
C TRP A 56 1.31 -0.89 6.42
N ARG A 57 0.72 -2.09 6.40
CA ARG A 57 1.46 -3.34 6.12
C ARG A 57 2.11 -3.29 4.74
N LEU A 58 1.34 -2.91 3.71
CA LEU A 58 1.84 -2.81 2.34
C LEU A 58 2.93 -1.74 2.20
N HIS A 59 2.77 -0.60 2.88
CA HIS A 59 3.78 0.45 2.89
C HIS A 59 5.09 -0.01 3.55
N ASP A 60 5.01 -0.65 4.72
CA ASP A 60 6.19 -1.18 5.43
C ASP A 60 6.91 -2.26 4.60
N GLU A 61 6.15 -3.16 3.98
CA GLU A 61 6.69 -4.20 3.11
C GLU A 61 7.36 -3.60 1.86
N ALA A 62 6.78 -2.55 1.27
CA ALA A 62 7.39 -1.82 0.16
C ALA A 62 8.71 -1.13 0.59
N CYS A 63 8.75 -0.56 1.80
CA CYS A 63 9.97 0.06 2.34
C CYS A 63 11.07 -0.97 2.60
N ASN A 64 10.73 -2.09 3.23
CA ASN A 64 11.68 -3.16 3.52
C ASN A 64 12.27 -3.80 2.26
N ARG A 65 11.51 -3.81 1.14
CA ARG A 65 11.99 -4.29 -0.16
C ARG A 65 12.63 -3.21 -1.04
N GLY A 66 12.87 -2.02 -0.51
CA GLY A 66 13.52 -0.92 -1.23
C GLY A 66 12.67 -0.35 -2.38
N ALA A 67 11.35 -0.50 -2.31
CA ALA A 67 10.40 0.11 -3.23
C ALA A 67 9.97 1.52 -2.77
N CYS A 68 10.16 1.84 -1.46
CA CYS A 68 9.94 3.18 -0.92
C CYS A 68 10.81 4.22 -1.61
N GLY A 69 10.18 5.10 -2.42
CA GLY A 69 10.84 6.13 -3.21
C GLY A 69 10.77 5.94 -4.74
N THR A 70 10.20 4.83 -5.23
CA THR A 70 9.85 4.73 -6.66
C THR A 70 8.54 5.49 -6.92
N ALA A 71 8.63 6.57 -7.71
CA ALA A 71 7.84 7.80 -7.56
C ALA A 71 6.37 7.78 -8.06
N GLY A 72 5.58 6.74 -7.77
CA GLY A 72 4.15 6.75 -8.14
C GLY A 72 3.25 5.90 -7.25
N GLU A 73 3.58 4.63 -7.04
CA GLU A 73 2.65 3.67 -6.44
C GLU A 73 2.48 3.84 -4.91
N LEU A 74 3.52 4.32 -4.22
CA LEU A 74 3.45 4.62 -2.78
C LEU A 74 2.68 5.90 -2.47
N VAL A 75 2.67 6.87 -3.39
CA VAL A 75 1.93 8.13 -3.20
C VAL A 75 0.42 7.86 -3.13
N GLU A 76 -0.08 6.95 -3.97
CA GLU A 76 -1.49 6.57 -3.93
C GLU A 76 -1.84 5.77 -2.67
N LEU A 77 -0.90 4.96 -2.16
CA LEU A 77 -1.07 4.25 -0.90
C LEU A 77 -1.08 5.21 0.31
N GLU A 78 -0.16 6.17 0.35
CA GLU A 78 -0.11 7.23 1.37
C GLU A 78 -1.39 8.09 1.34
N TYR A 79 -1.90 8.39 0.14
CA TYR A 79 -3.18 9.05 -0.02
C TYR A 79 -4.34 8.24 0.59
N LEU A 80 -4.38 6.93 0.37
CA LEU A 80 -5.38 6.05 0.99
C LEU A 80 -5.26 5.99 2.51
N ILE A 81 -4.04 5.98 3.06
CA ILE A 81 -3.80 6.07 4.52
C ILE A 81 -4.39 7.36 5.07
N GLY A 82 -4.08 8.50 4.45
CA GLY A 82 -4.60 9.80 4.86
C GLY A 82 -6.13 9.84 4.84
N ARG A 83 -6.74 9.29 3.78
CA ARG A 83 -8.20 9.28 3.65
C ARG A 83 -8.90 8.32 4.60
N ALA A 84 -8.33 7.15 4.86
CA ALA A 84 -8.86 6.23 5.88
C ALA A 84 -8.90 6.90 7.27
N LYS A 85 -7.83 7.65 7.62
CA LYS A 85 -7.77 8.44 8.85
C LYS A 85 -8.86 9.51 8.92
N GLU A 86 -9.03 10.31 7.86
CA GLU A 86 -10.08 11.33 7.79
C GLU A 86 -11.48 10.74 7.94
N MET A 87 -11.74 9.57 7.35
CA MET A 87 -13.03 8.90 7.45
C MET A 87 -13.34 8.39 8.84
N LYS A 88 -12.35 7.81 9.51
CA LYS A 88 -12.47 7.43 10.91
C LYS A 88 -12.78 8.65 11.78
N ALA A 89 -12.12 9.78 11.53
CA ALA A 89 -12.39 11.03 12.24
C ALA A 89 -13.85 11.48 12.04
N LYS A 90 -14.33 11.55 10.79
CA LYS A 90 -15.72 11.92 10.47
C LYS A 90 -16.74 11.00 11.12
N ARG A 91 -16.51 9.68 11.10
CA ARG A 91 -17.40 8.71 11.75
C ARG A 91 -17.40 8.81 13.28
N MET A 92 -16.30 9.26 13.89
CA MET A 92 -16.29 9.56 15.32
C MET A 92 -17.04 10.87 15.63
N GLU A 93 -16.93 11.90 14.78
CA GLU A 93 -17.70 13.14 14.89
C GLU A 93 -19.21 12.91 14.72
N GLU A 94 -19.62 12.09 13.74
CA GLU A 94 -21.03 11.66 13.53
C GLU A 94 -21.62 10.90 14.74
N ARG A 95 -20.76 10.39 15.63
CA ARG A 95 -21.14 9.69 16.87
C ARG A 95 -20.96 10.55 18.13
N GLY A 96 -20.48 11.80 17.98
CA GLY A 96 -20.38 12.82 19.04
C GLY A 96 -21.73 13.50 19.30
N PRO A 97 -21.90 14.17 20.45
CA PRO A 97 -23.17 14.22 21.17
C PRO A 97 -24.24 15.01 20.43
N GLY A 98 -25.37 14.34 20.18
CA GLY A 98 -26.68 14.99 20.14
C GLY A 98 -27.15 15.32 21.55
#